data_AF-A0A2M7N6F8-F1
#
_entry.id   AF-A0A2M7N6F8-F1
#
_cell.length_a   1.000
_cell.length_b   1.000
_cell.length_c   1.000
_cell.angle_alpha   90.00
_cell.angle_beta   90.00
_cell.angle_gamma   90.00
#
_symmetry.space_group_name_H-M   'P 1'
#
loop_
_entity.id
_entity.type
_entity.pdbx_description
1 polymer ?
#
loop_
_entity_poly.entity_id
_entity_poly.type
_entity_poly.pdbx_seq_one_letter_code
_entity_poly.pdbx_strand_id
1 'polypeptide(L)'
;ADERKLLNAYLALIEQESAANRQVKDAQKQLDAKVAAQYAKLSIEDIKTLVVDDKWLTTLAADVQTELDRVSQALTSRIKQLAERYAEPLPQLAKEVAALNARVEAHLKQMGFQL
;
A
#
# COMPACT_ATOMS: atom_id res chain seq x y z
N ALA A 1 21.44 16.97 -56.77
CA ALA A 1 20.23 16.23 -57.17
C ALA A 1 19.64 15.45 -56.00
N ASP A 2 20.48 14.91 -55.10
CA ASP A 2 20.04 14.06 -53.99
C ASP A 2 19.33 14.82 -52.87
N GLU A 3 19.73 16.07 -52.59
CA GLU A 3 19.05 16.93 -51.62
C GLU A 3 17.58 17.20 -52.00
N ARG A 4 17.29 17.50 -53.27
CA ARG A 4 15.90 17.68 -53.75
C ARG A 4 15.07 16.40 -53.61
N LYS A 5 15.67 15.23 -53.86
CA LYS A 5 14.98 13.93 -53.67
C LYS A 5 14.65 13.70 -52.19
N LEU A 6 15.60 13.98 -51.30
CA LEU A 6 15.43 13.85 -49.86
C LEU A 6 14.34 14.80 -49.33
N LEU A 7 14.34 16.06 -49.77
CA LEU A 7 13.32 17.04 -49.39
C LEU A 7 11.91 16.63 -49.86
N ASN A 8 11.77 16.08 -51.07
CA ASN A 8 10.49 15.57 -51.54
C ASN A 8 10.00 14.34 -50.75
N ALA A 9 10.91 13.43 -50.38
CA ALA A 9 10.57 12.29 -49.53
C ALA A 9 10.14 12.75 -48.13
N TYR A 10 10.84 13.74 -47.57
CA TYR A 10 10.47 14.34 -46.29
C TYR A 10 9.12 15.05 -46.35
N LEU A 11 8.82 15.78 -47.42
CA LEU A 11 7.52 16.41 -47.64
C LEU A 11 6.39 15.37 -47.66
N ALA A 12 6.59 14.26 -48.37
CA ALA A 12 5.60 13.17 -48.42
C ALA A 12 5.35 12.56 -47.02
N LEU A 13 6.40 12.43 -46.20
CA LEU A 13 6.26 11.96 -44.82
C LEU A 13 5.48 12.96 -43.94
N ILE A 14 5.72 14.26 -44.08
CA ILE A 14 4.95 15.30 -43.37
C ILE A 14 3.47 15.26 -43.77
N GLU A 15 3.18 15.12 -45.07
CA GLU A 15 1.82 15.01 -45.55
C GLU A 15 1.12 13.76 -45.01
N GLN A 16 1.83 12.62 -44.99
CA GLN A 16 1.34 11.38 -44.42
C GLN A 16 1.08 11.50 -42.91
N GLU A 17 2.00 12.11 -42.16
CA GLU A 17 1.83 12.37 -40.73
C GLU A 17 0.61 13.26 -40.46
N SER A 18 0.46 14.34 -41.23
CA SER A 18 -0.69 15.26 -41.12
C SER A 18 -2.01 14.55 -41.40
N ALA A 19 -2.05 13.71 -42.44
CA ALA A 19 -3.23 12.90 -42.77
C ALA A 19 -3.56 11.89 -41.65
N ALA A 20 -2.56 11.17 -41.14
CA ALA A 20 -2.72 10.22 -40.03
C ALA A 20 -3.21 10.92 -38.76
N ASN A 21 -2.63 12.07 -38.41
CA ASN A 21 -3.06 12.87 -37.27
C ASN A 21 -4.50 13.36 -37.40
N ARG A 22 -4.95 13.73 -38.61
CA ARG A 22 -6.35 14.07 -38.86
C ARG A 22 -7.26 12.86 -38.64
N GLN A 23 -6.90 11.70 -39.18
CA GLN A 23 -7.68 10.47 -38.99
C GLN A 23 -7.79 10.08 -37.51
N VAL A 24 -6.70 10.17 -36.74
CA VAL A 24 -6.72 9.91 -35.29
C VAL A 24 -7.65 10.88 -34.57
N LYS A 25 -7.58 12.18 -34.89
CA LYS A 25 -8.45 13.19 -34.28
C LYS A 25 -9.91 12.96 -34.60
N ASP A 26 -10.24 12.61 -35.84
CA ASP A 26 -11.61 12.35 -36.25
C ASP A 26 -12.15 11.07 -35.61
N ALA A 27 -11.33 10.01 -35.54
CA ALA A 27 -11.67 8.78 -34.84
C ALA A 27 -11.89 9.02 -33.34
N GLN A 28 -11.04 9.83 -32.70
CA GLN A 28 -11.19 10.19 -31.28
C GLN A 28 -12.51 10.94 -31.06
N LYS A 29 -12.82 11.96 -31.87
CA LYS A 29 -14.10 12.69 -31.77
C LYS A 29 -15.31 11.77 -31.94
N GLN A 30 -15.25 10.83 -32.88
CA GLN A 30 -16.33 9.85 -33.06
C GLN A 30 -16.46 8.91 -31.85
N LEU A 31 -15.34 8.49 -31.26
CA LEU A 31 -15.34 7.69 -30.04
C LEU A 31 -15.93 8.48 -28.86
N ASP A 32 -15.49 9.72 -28.65
CA ASP A 32 -15.97 10.59 -27.57
C ASP A 32 -17.49 10.78 -27.67
N ALA A 33 -18.02 11.01 -28.88
CA ALA A 33 -19.45 11.11 -29.12
C ALA A 33 -20.20 9.81 -28.77
N LYS A 34 -19.65 8.64 -29.16
CA LYS A 34 -20.23 7.34 -28.82
C LYS A 34 -20.19 7.08 -27.31
N VAL A 35 -19.11 7.45 -26.64
CA VAL A 35 -18.93 7.33 -25.20
C VAL A 35 -19.95 8.21 -24.47
N ALA A 36 -20.07 9.48 -24.85
CA ALA A 36 -21.06 10.39 -24.27
C ALA A 36 -22.49 9.87 -24.47
N ALA A 37 -22.81 9.35 -25.66
CA ALA A 37 -24.11 8.75 -25.93
C ALA A 37 -24.38 7.50 -25.10
N GLN A 38 -23.34 6.75 -24.71
CA GLN A 38 -23.49 5.59 -23.83
C GLN A 38 -23.70 6.03 -22.37
N TYR A 39 -22.96 7.04 -21.89
CA TYR A 39 -23.18 7.59 -20.55
C TYR A 39 -24.58 8.18 -20.37
N ALA A 40 -25.14 8.80 -21.42
CA ALA A 40 -26.49 9.34 -21.38
C ALA A 40 -27.60 8.28 -21.18
N LYS A 41 -27.29 6.98 -21.37
CA LYS A 41 -28.24 5.87 -21.15
C LYS A 41 -28.24 5.35 -19.71
N LEU A 42 -27.27 5.74 -18.89
CA LEU A 42 -27.18 5.26 -17.52
C LEU A 42 -28.32 5.88 -16.70
N SER A 43 -29.08 5.01 -16.03
CA SER A 43 -30.06 5.45 -15.05
C SER A 43 -29.35 5.91 -13.77
N ILE A 44 -30.11 6.58 -12.90
CA ILE A 44 -29.61 6.96 -11.56
C ILE A 44 -29.17 5.72 -10.77
N GLU A 45 -29.89 4.59 -10.92
CA GLU A 45 -29.53 3.35 -10.23
C GLU A 45 -28.23 2.76 -10.79
N ASP A 46 -28.02 2.75 -12.11
CA ASP A 46 -26.75 2.31 -12.69
C ASP A 46 -25.58 3.18 -12.21
N ILE A 47 -25.80 4.51 -12.13
CA ILE A 47 -24.79 5.46 -11.64
C ILE A 47 -24.47 5.17 -10.17
N LYS A 48 -25.48 4.90 -9.32
CA LYS A 48 -25.25 4.57 -7.92
C LYS A 48 -24.45 3.27 -7.78
N THR A 49 -24.79 2.21 -8.50
CA THR A 49 -24.02 0.96 -8.48
C THR A 49 -22.57 1.21 -8.87
N LEU A 50 -22.34 1.92 -9.98
CA LEU A 50 -20.97 2.17 -10.47
C LEU A 50 -20.14 3.05 -9.53
N VAL A 51 -20.74 4.11 -8.97
CA VAL A 51 -20.00 5.10 -8.18
C VAL A 51 -19.90 4.71 -6.72
N VAL A 52 -21.02 4.31 -6.12
CA VAL A 52 -21.07 4.01 -4.69
C VAL A 52 -20.53 2.61 -4.45
N ASP A 53 -21.11 1.60 -5.08
CA ASP A 53 -20.80 0.22 -4.76
C ASP A 53 -19.46 -0.20 -5.39
N ASP A 54 -19.35 -0.10 -6.70
CA ASP A 54 -18.21 -0.65 -7.43
C ASP A 54 -16.94 0.17 -7.23
N LYS A 55 -17.07 1.50 -7.12
CA LYS A 55 -15.92 2.40 -6.96
C LYS A 55 -15.64 2.73 -5.50
N TRP A 56 -16.55 3.42 -4.82
CA TRP A 56 -16.24 3.96 -3.48
C TRP A 56 -16.18 2.89 -2.39
N LEU A 57 -17.17 2.00 -2.32
CA LEU A 57 -17.17 0.94 -1.31
C LEU A 57 -16.03 -0.05 -1.54
N THR A 58 -15.72 -0.40 -2.79
CA THR A 58 -14.55 -1.23 -3.11
C THR A 58 -13.24 -0.56 -2.65
N THR A 59 -13.02 0.71 -2.96
CA THR A 59 -11.81 1.43 -2.52
C THR A 59 -11.75 1.52 -0.99
N LEU A 60 -12.86 1.88 -0.34
CA LEU A 60 -12.91 2.01 1.11
C LEU A 60 -12.65 0.67 1.80
N ALA A 61 -13.22 -0.44 1.29
CA ALA A 61 -12.98 -1.77 1.84
C ALA A 61 -11.51 -2.17 1.70
N ALA A 62 -10.88 -1.89 0.55
CA ALA A 62 -9.46 -2.16 0.33
C ALA A 62 -8.56 -1.34 1.27
N ASP A 63 -8.88 -0.05 1.46
CA ASP A 63 -8.14 0.83 2.35
C ASP A 63 -8.25 0.39 3.80
N VAL A 64 -9.46 0.06 4.27
CA VAL A 64 -9.68 -0.45 5.63
C VAL A 64 -8.93 -1.75 5.86
N GLN A 65 -8.97 -2.69 4.91
CA GLN A 65 -8.24 -3.95 5.02
C GLN A 65 -6.73 -3.71 5.10
N THR A 66 -6.20 -2.81 4.26
CA THR A 66 -4.79 -2.45 4.25
C THR A 66 -4.35 -1.85 5.60
N GLU A 67 -5.16 -0.98 6.19
CA GLU A 67 -4.87 -0.41 7.51
C GLU A 67 -4.94 -1.45 8.63
N LEU A 68 -5.89 -2.38 8.58
CA LEU A 68 -5.96 -3.50 9.53
C LEU A 68 -4.71 -4.37 9.45
N ASP A 69 -4.25 -4.71 8.25
CA ASP A 69 -3.04 -5.50 8.03
C ASP A 69 -1.80 -4.76 8.52
N ARG A 70 -1.70 -3.46 8.23
CA ARG A 70 -0.59 -2.60 8.67
C ARG A 70 -0.49 -2.55 10.19
N VAL A 71 -1.61 -2.30 10.88
CA VAL A 71 -1.63 -2.25 12.36
C VAL A 71 -1.29 -3.62 12.96
N SER A 72 -1.83 -4.70 12.39
CA SER A 72 -1.58 -6.07 12.86
C SER A 72 -0.10 -6.45 12.72
N GLN A 73 0.53 -6.11 11.60
CA GLN A 73 1.96 -6.33 11.38
C GLN A 73 2.82 -5.48 12.33
N ALA A 74 2.46 -4.20 12.53
CA ALA A 74 3.17 -3.32 13.45
C ALA A 74 3.13 -3.85 14.90
N LEU A 75 1.96 -4.31 15.35
CA LEU A 75 1.80 -4.90 16.69
C LEU A 75 2.61 -6.18 16.83
N THR A 76 2.54 -7.07 15.83
CA THR A 76 3.29 -8.33 15.82
C THR A 76 4.80 -8.09 15.89
N SER A 77 5.30 -7.15 15.08
CA SER A 77 6.71 -6.74 15.11
C SER A 77 7.11 -6.20 16.47
N ARG A 78 6.26 -5.36 17.09
CA ARG A 78 6.54 -4.81 18.41
C ARG A 78 6.59 -5.87 19.51
N ILE A 79 5.66 -6.83 19.49
CA ILE A 79 5.65 -7.96 20.43
C ILE A 79 6.93 -8.77 20.28
N LYS A 80 7.33 -9.10 19.05
CA LYS A 80 8.57 -9.83 18.78
C LYS A 80 9.79 -9.09 19.30
N GLN A 81 9.90 -7.78 19.03
CA GLN A 81 10.99 -6.94 19.56
C GLN A 81 11.05 -6.95 21.08
N LEU A 82 9.90 -6.87 21.76
CA LEU A 82 9.86 -6.91 23.23
C LEU A 82 10.30 -8.28 23.75
N ALA A 83 9.80 -9.36 23.16
CA ALA A 83 10.17 -10.72 23.54
C ALA A 83 11.67 -10.95 23.38
N GLU A 84 12.25 -10.55 22.25
CA GLU A 84 13.69 -10.64 21.99
C GLU A 84 14.51 -9.79 22.97
N ARG A 85 14.09 -8.53 23.21
CA ARG A 85 14.78 -7.62 24.13
C ARG A 85 14.85 -8.16 25.55
N TYR A 86 13.81 -8.85 26.01
CA TYR A 86 13.70 -9.31 27.37
C TYR A 86 13.99 -10.80 27.57
N ALA A 87 14.32 -11.53 26.51
CA ALA A 87 14.60 -12.97 26.56
C ALA A 87 15.76 -13.32 27.52
N GLU A 88 16.82 -12.51 27.52
CA GLU A 88 18.03 -12.73 28.35
C GLU A 88 18.04 -11.95 29.67
N PRO A 89 17.76 -10.62 29.70
CA PRO A 89 17.94 -9.84 30.93
C PRO A 89 16.93 -10.18 32.02
N LEU A 90 15.70 -10.57 31.69
CA LEU A 90 14.70 -10.93 32.72
C LEU A 90 15.11 -12.21 33.48
N PRO A 91 15.47 -13.32 32.82
CA PRO A 91 15.99 -14.49 33.53
C PRO A 91 17.25 -14.21 34.35
N GLN A 92 18.16 -13.35 33.87
CA GLN A 92 19.36 -12.98 34.62
C GLN A 92 19.01 -12.25 35.92
N LEU A 93 18.17 -11.21 35.83
CA LEU A 93 17.69 -10.49 37.02
C LEU A 93 16.94 -11.42 37.99
N ALA A 94 16.12 -12.34 37.48
CA ALA A 94 15.43 -13.32 38.33
C ALA A 94 16.43 -14.23 39.09
N LYS A 95 17.52 -14.66 38.44
CA LYS A 95 18.59 -15.43 39.08
C LYS A 95 19.34 -14.61 40.13
N GLU A 96 19.66 -13.35 39.84
CA GLU A 96 20.33 -12.45 40.78
C GLU A 96 19.48 -12.19 42.03
N VAL A 97 18.19 -11.92 41.86
CA VAL A 97 17.24 -11.76 42.97
C VAL A 97 17.16 -13.02 43.82
N ALA A 98 17.07 -14.20 43.20
CA ALA A 98 17.06 -15.46 43.93
C ALA A 98 18.35 -15.68 44.76
N ALA A 99 19.51 -15.35 44.18
CA ALA A 99 20.80 -15.46 44.88
C ALA A 99 20.93 -14.49 46.05
N LEU A 100 20.47 -13.24 45.90
CA LEU A 100 20.47 -12.25 46.97
C LEU A 100 19.50 -12.63 48.08
N ASN A 101 18.29 -13.10 47.75
CA ASN A 101 17.32 -13.58 48.73
C ASN A 101 17.88 -14.73 49.56
N ALA A 102 18.53 -15.72 48.93
CA ALA A 102 19.17 -16.83 49.65
C ALA A 102 20.26 -16.36 50.63
N ARG A 103 21.03 -15.33 50.28
CA ARG A 103 22.03 -14.73 51.19
C ARG A 103 21.37 -14.02 52.36
N VAL A 104 20.30 -13.26 52.12
CA VAL A 104 19.55 -12.57 53.18
C VAL A 104 18.94 -13.58 54.14
N GLU A 105 18.29 -14.64 53.65
CA GLU A 105 17.75 -15.71 54.48
C GLU A 105 18.82 -16.38 55.35
N ALA A 106 20.00 -16.66 54.78
CA ALA A 106 21.11 -17.23 55.52
C ALA A 106 21.59 -16.30 56.65
N HIS A 107 21.70 -15.00 56.38
CA HIS A 107 22.08 -14.02 57.40
C HIS A 107 21.03 -13.85 58.49
N LEU A 108 19.74 -13.83 58.13
CA LEU A 108 18.65 -13.74 59.10
C LEU A 108 18.64 -14.96 60.04
N LYS A 109 18.86 -16.16 59.50
CA LYS A 109 19.04 -17.38 60.31
C LYS A 109 20.24 -17.28 61.26
N GLN A 110 21.38 -16.74 60.79
CA GLN A 110 22.56 -16.52 61.64
C GLN A 110 22.30 -15.51 62.77
N MET A 111 21.46 -14.50 62.52
CA MET A 111 21.04 -13.51 63.51
C MET A 111 19.97 -14.00 64.49
N GLY A 112 19.50 -15.25 64.36
CA GLY A 112 18.51 -15.85 65.24
C GLY A 112 17.05 -15.58 64.85
N PHE A 113 16.81 -14.98 63.68
CA PHE A 113 15.47 -14.84 63.13
C PHE A 113 15.06 -16.11 62.38
N GLN A 114 13.88 -16.66 62.69
CA GLN A 114 13.25 -17.72 61.91
C GLN A 114 12.32 -17.09 60.87
N LEU A 115 12.61 -17.33 59.59
CA LEU A 115 11.70 -17.10 58.46
C LEU A 115 11.04 -18.42 58.08
#